data_AF-A0A949HBN4-F1
#
_entry.id   AF-A0A949HBN4-F1
#
_cell.length_a   1.000
_cell.length_b   1.000
_cell.length_c   1.000
_cell.angle_alpha   90.00
_cell.angle_beta   90.00
_cell.angle_gamma   90.00
#
_symmetry.space_group_name_H-M   'P 1'
#
loop_
_entity.id
_entity.type
_entity.pdbx_description
1 polymer ?
#
loop_
_entity_poly.entity_id
_entity_poly.type
_entity_poly.pdbx_seq_one_letter_code
_entity_poly.pdbx_strand_id
1 'polypeptide(L)'
;MPREELCPCGSGYLRDLCCADDGIGASAGESSDYVGAAFLARIERATPTERRAIIQQILVGNAQLNAEAAFDLIAILRDDGDRTAFAEVVAMLRTLRPTLFSANAIYYLDWLIEDALLKGWDGALPALCEQIVHAAGSDAEIVEYIIDRLAYFGRLSLVVQTIGHLAPRPEGSALGARADAFVMLDLWWRSGDVHADDPRIRLALPGGGIIDEQRLRQRIDALMGRYTPRPRPAAQQSLAAWLEQLSFCFLGEVTRIEQISPARACLARTALVGYLLDRAHGGLPWVDPYTRRGVAILQLPLVCPDRVTLEYYLEALLELHQPRWCVAAALLELMPAWLRFLERHRVIDASRRRAAVAELHGLADDSAHIWGGMVAGISVLPNIRLAWEEALGA
;
A
#
# COMPACT_ATOMS: atom_id res chain seq x y z
N MET A 1 -12.10 -51.26 -8.73
CA MET A 1 -13.37 -50.85 -8.08
C MET A 1 -13.32 -49.33 -7.93
N PRO A 2 -14.35 -48.57 -8.35
CA PRO A 2 -14.30 -47.12 -8.31
C PRO A 2 -14.41 -46.66 -6.84
N ARG A 3 -13.42 -45.94 -6.34
CA ARG A 3 -13.25 -45.52 -4.93
C ARG A 3 -13.57 -44.03 -4.72
N GLU A 4 -14.57 -43.50 -5.42
CA GLU A 4 -14.89 -42.07 -5.38
C GLU A 4 -16.35 -41.79 -4.98
N GLU A 5 -16.94 -42.63 -4.12
CA GLU A 5 -18.26 -42.31 -3.56
C GLU A 5 -18.12 -41.37 -2.36
N LEU A 6 -18.82 -40.23 -2.42
CA LEU A 6 -18.96 -39.29 -1.30
C LEU A 6 -19.63 -39.98 -0.11
N CYS A 7 -19.18 -39.63 1.10
CA CYS A 7 -19.72 -40.22 2.32
C CYS A 7 -21.21 -39.87 2.49
N PRO A 8 -22.09 -40.86 2.75
CA PRO A 8 -23.53 -40.63 2.89
C PRO A 8 -23.93 -39.79 4.11
N CYS A 9 -23.00 -39.48 5.04
CA CYS A 9 -23.29 -38.60 6.18
C CYS A 9 -23.41 -37.11 5.79
N GLY A 10 -23.13 -36.76 4.53
CA GLY A 10 -23.26 -35.38 4.05
C GLY A 10 -22.07 -34.47 4.40
N SER A 11 -20.99 -35.02 4.96
CA SER A 11 -19.79 -34.27 5.32
C SER A 11 -18.99 -33.75 4.10
N GLY A 12 -19.22 -34.33 2.92
CA GLY A 12 -18.50 -33.98 1.70
C GLY A 12 -17.13 -34.65 1.52
N TYR A 13 -16.71 -35.48 2.48
CA TYR A 13 -15.50 -36.30 2.40
C TYR A 13 -15.73 -37.60 1.60
N LEU A 14 -14.64 -38.20 1.09
CA LEU A 14 -14.68 -39.56 0.56
C LEU A 14 -15.02 -40.55 1.69
N ARG A 15 -15.81 -41.58 1.36
CA ARG A 15 -16.39 -42.53 2.33
C ARG A 15 -15.34 -43.16 3.26
N ASP A 16 -14.18 -43.47 2.72
CA ASP A 16 -13.01 -44.06 3.37
C ASP A 16 -12.21 -43.10 4.25
N LEU A 17 -12.42 -41.78 4.13
CA LEU A 17 -11.82 -40.77 5.01
C LEU A 17 -12.78 -40.30 6.11
N CYS A 18 -14.08 -40.46 5.91
CA CYS A 18 -15.09 -39.92 6.82
C CYS A 18 -15.59 -40.91 7.87
N CYS A 19 -15.74 -42.18 7.49
CA CYS A 19 -16.39 -43.20 8.30
C CYS A 19 -15.58 -44.51 8.30
N ALA A 20 -14.26 -44.43 8.25
CA ALA A 20 -13.42 -45.61 8.44
C ALA A 20 -13.62 -46.15 9.86
N ASP A 21 -14.09 -47.40 9.94
CA ASP A 21 -14.42 -48.13 11.17
C ASP A 21 -13.34 -47.95 12.26
N ASP A 22 -13.83 -47.64 13.47
CA ASP A 22 -13.15 -47.23 14.71
C ASP A 22 -12.17 -48.26 15.33
N GLY A 23 -11.22 -48.77 14.55
CA GLY A 23 -10.38 -49.91 14.97
C GLY A 23 -8.99 -49.57 15.54
N ILE A 24 -8.52 -48.32 15.50
CA ILE A 24 -7.15 -47.99 15.92
C ILE A 24 -7.18 -46.75 16.81
N GLY A 25 -6.84 -46.93 18.09
CA GLY A 25 -6.69 -45.87 19.06
C GLY A 25 -5.64 -44.84 18.62
N ALA A 26 -6.12 -43.79 17.96
CA ALA A 26 -5.34 -42.62 17.66
C ALA A 26 -5.24 -41.79 18.95
N SER A 27 -4.01 -41.61 19.43
CA SER A 27 -3.67 -40.57 20.38
C SER A 27 -4.28 -39.25 19.92
N ALA A 28 -5.07 -38.62 20.79
CA ALA A 28 -5.64 -37.29 20.64
C ALA A 28 -4.54 -36.21 20.67
N GLY A 29 -3.62 -36.26 19.70
CA GLY A 29 -2.88 -35.09 19.30
C GLY A 29 -3.85 -34.18 18.58
N GLU A 30 -4.08 -32.99 19.14
CA GLU A 30 -4.87 -31.90 18.60
C GLU A 30 -4.30 -31.43 17.25
N SER A 31 -4.40 -32.26 16.21
CA SER A 31 -4.18 -31.81 14.84
C SER A 31 -5.43 -31.04 14.44
N SER A 32 -5.33 -29.73 14.53
CA SER A 32 -6.30 -28.73 14.08
C SER A 32 -6.47 -28.69 12.54
N ASP A 33 -6.29 -29.82 11.84
CA ASP A 33 -6.50 -29.97 10.39
C ASP A 33 -8.02 -30.08 10.09
N TYR A 34 -8.78 -29.04 10.39
CA TYR A 34 -10.25 -29.04 10.32
C TYR A 34 -10.82 -28.98 8.89
N VAL A 35 -9.98 -28.69 7.91
CA VAL A 35 -10.30 -28.84 6.49
C VAL A 35 -9.40 -29.93 5.94
N GLY A 36 -9.63 -31.18 6.36
CA GLY A 36 -8.72 -32.30 6.06
C GLY A 36 -8.22 -32.28 4.62
N ALA A 37 -6.92 -32.48 4.41
CA ALA A 37 -6.18 -32.19 3.16
C ALA A 37 -6.85 -32.65 1.85
N ALA A 38 -7.61 -33.76 1.87
CA ALA A 38 -8.39 -34.23 0.72
C ALA A 38 -9.44 -33.21 0.25
N PHE A 39 -9.99 -32.42 1.16
CA PHE A 39 -10.95 -31.37 0.88
C PHE A 39 -10.30 -30.15 0.22
N LEU A 40 -9.18 -29.67 0.77
CA LEU A 40 -8.41 -28.59 0.14
C LEU A 40 -7.96 -29.00 -1.27
N ALA A 41 -7.46 -30.23 -1.43
CA ALA A 41 -7.09 -30.78 -2.73
C ALA A 41 -8.27 -30.83 -3.73
N ARG A 42 -9.51 -31.06 -3.24
CA ARG A 42 -10.71 -31.00 -4.08
C ARG A 42 -11.01 -29.57 -4.54
N ILE A 43 -10.91 -28.60 -3.65
CA ILE A 43 -11.10 -27.17 -3.95
C ILE A 43 -10.05 -26.69 -4.94
N GLU A 44 -8.78 -27.03 -4.72
CA GLU A 44 -7.66 -26.66 -5.61
C GLU A 44 -7.85 -27.19 -7.02
N ARG A 45 -8.43 -28.39 -7.18
CA ARG A 45 -8.73 -29.00 -8.49
C ARG A 45 -10.03 -28.52 -9.13
N ALA A 46 -10.92 -27.88 -8.37
CA ALA A 46 -12.19 -27.39 -8.89
C ALA A 46 -11.98 -26.18 -9.81
N THR A 47 -12.83 -26.05 -10.83
CA THR A 47 -12.90 -24.81 -11.61
C THR A 47 -13.33 -23.63 -10.72
N PRO A 48 -13.04 -22.36 -11.08
CA PRO A 48 -13.44 -21.22 -10.27
C PRO A 48 -14.94 -21.19 -9.93
N THR A 49 -15.80 -21.57 -10.89
CA THR A 49 -17.26 -21.65 -10.68
C THR A 49 -17.65 -22.76 -9.69
N GLU A 50 -17.07 -23.96 -9.83
CA GLU A 50 -17.31 -25.07 -8.90
C GLU A 50 -16.78 -24.74 -7.50
N ARG A 51 -15.60 -24.12 -7.44
CA ARG A 51 -14.96 -23.71 -6.18
C ARG A 51 -15.83 -22.73 -5.41
N ARG A 52 -16.35 -21.71 -6.08
CA ARG A 52 -17.35 -20.79 -5.52
C ARG A 52 -18.55 -21.55 -4.96
N ALA A 53 -19.15 -22.46 -5.73
CA ALA A 53 -20.32 -23.22 -5.29
C ALA A 53 -20.02 -24.09 -4.07
N ILE A 54 -18.85 -24.75 -4.04
CA ILE A 54 -18.37 -25.55 -2.92
C ILE A 54 -18.22 -24.67 -1.67
N ILE A 55 -17.52 -23.53 -1.77
CA ILE A 55 -17.33 -22.60 -0.64
C ILE A 55 -18.69 -22.11 -0.14
N GLN A 56 -19.61 -21.76 -1.05
CA GLN A 56 -20.93 -21.30 -0.65
C GLN A 56 -21.70 -22.37 0.12
N GLN A 57 -21.65 -23.63 -0.33
CA GLN A 57 -22.28 -24.75 0.36
C GLN A 57 -21.70 -24.97 1.76
N ILE A 58 -20.38 -24.84 1.94
CA ILE A 58 -19.73 -24.97 3.25
C ILE A 58 -20.21 -23.88 4.21
N LEU A 59 -20.25 -22.63 3.76
CA LEU A 59 -20.65 -21.50 4.60
C LEU A 59 -22.08 -21.69 5.15
N VAL A 60 -22.97 -22.27 4.33
CA VAL A 60 -24.34 -22.60 4.72
C VAL A 60 -24.38 -23.81 5.65
N GLY A 61 -23.76 -24.93 5.26
CA GLY A 61 -24.01 -26.24 5.87
C GLY A 61 -23.03 -26.70 6.95
N ASN A 62 -21.82 -26.14 7.01
CA ASN A 62 -20.78 -26.64 7.92
C ASN A 62 -20.78 -25.87 9.25
N ALA A 63 -21.31 -26.49 10.30
CA ALA A 63 -21.33 -25.92 11.65
C ALA A 63 -19.95 -25.91 12.34
N GLN A 64 -18.98 -26.69 11.84
CA GLN A 64 -17.63 -26.82 12.41
C GLN A 64 -16.60 -25.90 11.73
N LEU A 65 -17.02 -25.09 10.76
CA LEU A 65 -16.13 -24.14 10.10
C LEU A 65 -15.62 -23.10 11.12
N ASN A 66 -14.30 -23.03 11.29
CA ASN A 66 -13.64 -22.04 12.13
C ASN A 66 -13.16 -20.82 11.31
N ALA A 67 -12.60 -19.81 11.98
CA ALA A 67 -12.22 -18.54 11.34
C ALA A 67 -11.04 -18.67 10.37
N GLU A 68 -10.04 -19.50 10.70
CA GLU A 68 -8.85 -19.74 9.88
C GLU A 68 -9.22 -20.48 8.59
N ALA A 69 -9.97 -21.59 8.71
CA ALA A 69 -10.50 -22.33 7.57
C ALA A 69 -11.38 -21.45 6.68
N ALA A 70 -12.25 -20.61 7.27
CA ALA A 70 -13.05 -19.67 6.49
C ALA A 70 -12.17 -18.64 5.76
N PHE A 71 -11.10 -18.16 6.39
CA PHE A 71 -10.14 -17.25 5.77
C PHE A 71 -9.44 -17.89 4.57
N ASP A 72 -8.88 -19.08 4.72
CA ASP A 72 -8.16 -19.78 3.63
C ASP A 72 -9.07 -20.04 2.44
N LEU A 73 -10.30 -20.50 2.67
CA LEU A 73 -11.28 -20.73 1.59
C LEU A 73 -11.58 -19.45 0.81
N ILE A 74 -11.73 -18.32 1.51
CA ILE A 74 -12.01 -17.02 0.90
C ILE A 74 -10.76 -16.49 0.17
N ALA A 75 -9.55 -16.72 0.70
CA ALA A 75 -8.29 -16.36 0.06
C ALA A 75 -8.09 -17.12 -1.26
N ILE A 76 -8.39 -18.41 -1.30
CA ILE A 76 -8.33 -19.17 -2.57
C ILE A 76 -9.27 -18.58 -3.62
N LEU A 77 -10.49 -18.19 -3.23
CA LEU A 77 -11.43 -17.55 -4.15
C LEU A 77 -10.96 -16.16 -4.60
N ARG A 78 -10.29 -15.43 -3.71
CA ARG A 78 -9.64 -14.14 -4.03
C ARG A 78 -8.60 -14.34 -5.12
N ASP A 79 -7.75 -15.36 -5.00
CA ASP A 79 -6.62 -15.59 -5.91
C ASP A 79 -7.04 -16.05 -7.31
N ASP A 80 -8.25 -16.59 -7.48
CA ASP A 80 -8.84 -16.89 -8.79
C ASP A 80 -9.12 -15.66 -9.67
N GLY A 81 -9.06 -14.45 -9.09
CA GLY A 81 -9.25 -13.19 -9.81
C GLY A 81 -10.72 -12.83 -10.10
N ASP A 82 -11.69 -13.70 -9.81
CA ASP A 82 -13.12 -13.36 -9.89
C ASP A 82 -13.56 -12.49 -8.69
N ARG A 83 -13.33 -11.19 -8.84
CA ARG A 83 -13.62 -10.17 -7.82
C ARG A 83 -15.09 -10.08 -7.44
N THR A 84 -15.99 -10.31 -8.40
CA THR A 84 -17.43 -10.27 -8.14
C THR A 84 -17.85 -11.46 -7.29
N ALA A 85 -17.42 -12.67 -7.67
CA ALA A 85 -17.68 -13.87 -6.87
C ALA A 85 -17.10 -13.75 -5.46
N PHE A 86 -15.86 -13.26 -5.33
CA PHE A 86 -15.24 -12.97 -4.04
C PHE A 86 -16.11 -12.06 -3.18
N ALA A 87 -16.55 -10.91 -3.70
CA ALA A 87 -17.38 -9.96 -2.96
C ALA A 87 -18.73 -10.56 -2.52
N GLU A 88 -19.37 -11.36 -3.38
CA GLU A 88 -20.63 -12.04 -3.07
C GLU A 88 -20.46 -13.07 -1.95
N VAL A 89 -19.36 -13.84 -1.96
CA VAL A 89 -19.09 -14.84 -0.91
C VAL A 89 -18.72 -14.16 0.41
N VAL A 90 -17.96 -13.06 0.40
CA VAL A 90 -17.70 -12.27 1.62
C VAL A 90 -18.98 -11.67 2.20
N ALA A 91 -19.88 -11.14 1.36
CA ALA A 91 -21.18 -10.64 1.81
C ALA A 91 -22.04 -11.76 2.43
N MET A 92 -21.96 -12.97 1.86
CA MET A 92 -22.65 -14.14 2.40
C MET A 92 -22.05 -14.60 3.73
N LEU A 93 -20.72 -14.65 3.86
CA LEU A 93 -20.01 -14.95 5.11
C LEU A 93 -20.44 -13.98 6.22
N ARG A 94 -20.47 -12.67 5.91
CA ARG A 94 -20.93 -11.62 6.84
C ARG A 94 -22.36 -11.84 7.32
N THR A 95 -23.26 -12.26 6.43
CA THR A 95 -24.68 -12.45 6.74
C THR A 95 -24.94 -13.73 7.51
N LEU A 96 -24.37 -14.86 7.05
CA LEU A 96 -24.66 -16.18 7.59
C LEU A 96 -23.80 -16.52 8.82
N ARG A 97 -22.58 -15.99 8.90
CA ARG A 97 -21.55 -16.35 9.90
C ARG A 97 -20.82 -15.08 10.39
N PRO A 98 -21.51 -14.10 10.98
CA PRO A 98 -20.92 -12.80 11.34
C PRO A 98 -19.73 -12.90 12.31
N THR A 99 -19.68 -13.92 13.17
CA THR A 99 -18.54 -14.18 14.06
C THR A 99 -17.28 -14.59 13.29
N LEU A 100 -17.40 -15.46 12.29
CA LEU A 100 -16.29 -15.86 11.42
C LEU A 100 -15.82 -14.67 10.56
N PHE A 101 -16.75 -13.89 10.03
CA PHE A 101 -16.41 -12.65 9.32
C PHE A 101 -15.62 -11.70 10.23
N SER A 102 -16.12 -11.46 11.44
CA SER A 102 -15.51 -10.49 12.37
C SER A 102 -14.09 -10.87 12.79
N ALA A 103 -13.78 -12.17 12.87
CA ALA A 103 -12.45 -12.65 13.24
C ALA A 103 -11.35 -12.23 12.27
N ASN A 104 -11.66 -12.07 10.98
CA ASN A 104 -10.71 -11.69 9.92
C ASN A 104 -11.23 -10.49 9.09
N ALA A 105 -12.12 -9.67 9.66
CA ALA A 105 -12.85 -8.64 8.92
C ALA A 105 -11.91 -7.64 8.23
N ILE A 106 -10.81 -7.27 8.87
CA ILE A 106 -9.86 -6.28 8.36
C ILE A 106 -9.25 -6.70 7.02
N TYR A 107 -8.89 -7.98 6.86
CA TYR A 107 -8.33 -8.52 5.62
C TYR A 107 -9.38 -8.57 4.50
N TYR A 108 -10.60 -9.02 4.80
CA TYR A 108 -11.67 -9.04 3.81
C TYR A 108 -12.02 -7.64 3.32
N LEU A 109 -12.08 -6.67 4.25
CA LEU A 109 -12.37 -5.28 3.92
C LEU A 109 -11.23 -4.63 3.13
N ASP A 110 -9.97 -4.94 3.43
CA ASP A 110 -8.83 -4.50 2.63
C ASP A 110 -8.94 -4.96 1.17
N TRP A 111 -9.20 -6.26 0.96
CA TRP A 111 -9.38 -6.82 -0.38
C TRP A 111 -10.58 -6.21 -1.13
N LEU A 112 -11.70 -5.95 -0.43
CA LEU A 112 -12.86 -5.28 -1.01
C LEU A 112 -12.57 -3.82 -1.39
N ILE A 113 -11.80 -3.10 -0.59
CA ILE A 113 -11.36 -1.72 -0.89
C ILE A 113 -10.45 -1.73 -2.11
N GLU A 114 -9.47 -2.64 -2.16
CA GLU A 114 -8.58 -2.78 -3.31
C GLU A 114 -9.36 -3.04 -4.60
N ASP A 115 -10.35 -3.94 -4.57
CA ASP A 115 -11.22 -4.18 -5.73
C ASP A 115 -12.04 -2.98 -6.12
N ALA A 116 -12.66 -2.31 -5.14
CA ALA A 116 -13.45 -1.12 -5.41
C ALA A 116 -12.60 -0.03 -6.06
N LEU A 117 -11.34 0.13 -5.65
CA LEU A 117 -10.40 1.06 -6.26
C LEU A 117 -10.03 0.65 -7.69
N LEU A 118 -9.68 -0.62 -7.91
CA LEU A 118 -9.29 -1.13 -9.23
C LEU A 118 -10.45 -1.14 -10.24
N LYS A 119 -11.69 -1.33 -9.78
CA LYS A 119 -12.90 -1.36 -10.61
C LYS A 119 -13.59 0.00 -10.73
N GLY A 120 -13.13 1.02 -10.00
CA GLY A 120 -13.79 2.34 -9.96
C GLY A 120 -15.16 2.32 -9.29
N TRP A 121 -15.39 1.42 -8.33
CA TRP A 121 -16.63 1.35 -7.54
C TRP A 121 -16.65 2.38 -6.40
N ASP A 122 -16.51 3.66 -6.76
CA ASP A 122 -16.32 4.75 -5.79
C ASP A 122 -17.45 4.87 -4.77
N GLY A 123 -18.68 4.50 -5.14
CA GLY A 123 -19.83 4.52 -4.24
C GLY A 123 -19.74 3.54 -3.05
N ALA A 124 -18.93 2.47 -3.17
CA ALA A 124 -18.77 1.48 -2.10
C ALA A 124 -17.72 1.90 -1.06
N LEU A 125 -16.74 2.73 -1.44
CA LEU A 125 -15.57 3.05 -0.61
C LEU A 125 -15.92 3.69 0.74
N PRO A 126 -16.85 4.66 0.86
CA PRO A 126 -17.17 5.27 2.14
C PRO A 126 -17.65 4.24 3.19
N ALA A 127 -18.57 3.36 2.79
CA ALA A 127 -19.13 2.33 3.67
C ALA A 127 -18.08 1.27 4.06
N LEU A 128 -17.16 0.92 3.14
CA LEU A 128 -16.05 0.02 3.45
C LEU A 128 -15.06 0.65 4.43
N CYS A 129 -14.72 1.93 4.23
CA CYS A 129 -13.83 2.68 5.12
C CYS A 129 -14.39 2.81 6.54
N GLU A 130 -15.70 3.05 6.69
CA GLU A 130 -16.37 3.07 7.99
C GLU A 130 -16.26 1.70 8.70
N GLN A 131 -16.43 0.61 7.96
CA GLN A 131 -16.26 -0.74 8.53
C GLN A 131 -14.81 -1.01 8.95
N ILE A 132 -13.81 -0.49 8.23
CA ILE A 132 -12.41 -0.59 8.62
C ILE A 132 -12.16 0.06 9.98
N VAL A 133 -12.75 1.24 10.24
CA VAL A 133 -12.61 1.91 11.54
C VAL A 133 -13.06 0.99 12.69
N HIS A 134 -14.16 0.26 12.48
CA HIS A 134 -14.66 -0.69 13.48
C HIS A 134 -13.83 -1.97 13.57
N ALA A 135 -13.26 -2.43 12.46
CA ALA A 135 -12.48 -3.67 12.39
C ALA A 135 -10.98 -3.48 12.73
N ALA A 136 -10.48 -2.24 12.73
CA ALA A 136 -9.06 -1.91 12.86
C ALA A 136 -8.40 -2.54 14.09
N GLY A 137 -9.14 -2.66 15.20
CA GLY A 137 -8.67 -3.34 16.41
C GLY A 137 -7.22 -2.97 16.77
N SER A 138 -6.35 -3.97 16.81
CA SER A 138 -4.90 -3.83 17.01
C SER A 138 -4.06 -3.86 15.73
N ASP A 139 -4.66 -4.08 14.55
CA ASP A 139 -3.94 -4.32 13.30
C ASP A 139 -3.64 -3.01 12.55
N ALA A 140 -2.86 -2.14 13.20
CA ALA A 140 -2.50 -0.83 12.67
C ALA A 140 -1.79 -0.90 11.31
N GLU A 141 -1.04 -1.97 11.04
CA GLU A 141 -0.32 -2.17 9.79
C GLU A 141 -1.26 -2.27 8.58
N ILE A 142 -2.34 -3.07 8.69
CA ILE A 142 -3.29 -3.24 7.60
C ILE A 142 -4.02 -1.94 7.30
N VAL A 143 -4.35 -1.19 8.35
CA VAL A 143 -4.92 0.15 8.22
C VAL A 143 -3.98 1.07 7.46
N GLU A 144 -2.67 1.05 7.73
CA GLU A 144 -1.70 1.85 6.97
C GLU A 144 -1.67 1.46 5.49
N TYR A 145 -1.82 0.18 5.15
CA TYR A 145 -1.90 -0.27 3.75
C TYR A 145 -3.17 0.20 3.04
N ILE A 146 -4.31 0.18 3.72
CA ILE A 146 -5.56 0.72 3.19
C ILE A 146 -5.41 2.22 2.93
N ILE A 147 -4.78 2.96 3.85
CA ILE A 147 -4.50 4.38 3.67
C ILE A 147 -3.55 4.62 2.49
N ASP A 148 -2.50 3.80 2.33
CA ASP A 148 -1.59 3.86 1.18
C ASP A 148 -2.36 3.63 -0.14
N ARG A 149 -3.25 2.63 -0.20
CA ARG A 149 -4.08 2.37 -1.38
C ARG A 149 -5.00 3.55 -1.70
N LEU A 150 -5.79 4.00 -0.73
CA LEU A 150 -6.69 5.15 -0.92
C LEU A 150 -5.92 6.39 -1.39
N ALA A 151 -4.74 6.65 -0.81
CA ALA A 151 -3.89 7.77 -1.20
C ALA A 151 -3.35 7.62 -2.63
N TYR A 152 -2.89 6.43 -3.02
CA TYR A 152 -2.39 6.16 -4.37
C TYR A 152 -3.47 6.40 -5.44
N PHE A 153 -4.70 5.96 -5.19
CA PHE A 153 -5.84 6.21 -6.07
C PHE A 153 -6.45 7.61 -5.90
N GLY A 154 -5.77 8.52 -5.20
CA GLY A 154 -6.14 9.93 -5.09
C GLY A 154 -7.41 10.20 -4.28
N ARG A 155 -7.82 9.28 -3.40
CA ARG A 155 -8.99 9.39 -2.54
C ARG A 155 -8.66 10.15 -1.23
N LEU A 156 -8.02 11.32 -1.35
CA LEU A 156 -7.52 12.13 -0.22
C LEU A 156 -8.58 12.37 0.86
N SER A 157 -9.79 12.73 0.47
CA SER A 157 -10.85 13.02 1.42
C SER A 157 -11.30 11.79 2.22
N LEU A 158 -11.29 10.59 1.60
CA LEU A 158 -11.54 9.34 2.31
C LEU A 158 -10.39 9.00 3.24
N VAL A 159 -9.14 9.22 2.81
CA VAL A 159 -7.97 9.06 3.70
C VAL A 159 -8.13 9.90 4.97
N VAL A 160 -8.45 11.19 4.83
CA VAL A 160 -8.64 12.09 5.98
C VAL A 160 -9.81 11.64 6.86
N GLN A 161 -10.93 11.25 6.27
CA GLN A 161 -12.10 10.75 7.01
C GLN A 161 -11.77 9.47 7.80
N THR A 162 -11.22 8.46 7.13
CA THR A 162 -10.87 7.17 7.75
C THR A 162 -9.88 7.37 8.90
N ILE A 163 -8.82 8.14 8.66
CA ILE A 163 -7.82 8.44 9.70
C ILE A 163 -8.48 9.21 10.85
N GLY A 164 -9.33 10.20 10.57
CA GLY A 164 -10.06 10.97 11.58
C GLY A 164 -10.87 10.12 12.54
N HIS A 165 -11.48 9.03 12.05
CA HIS A 165 -12.27 8.12 12.86
C HIS A 165 -11.44 7.10 13.68
N LEU A 166 -10.17 6.89 13.34
CA LEU A 166 -9.26 5.99 14.07
C LEU A 166 -8.65 6.60 15.35
N ALA A 167 -9.16 7.74 15.83
CA ALA A 167 -8.68 8.40 17.05
C ALA A 167 -9.27 7.76 18.34
N PRO A 168 -8.55 7.76 19.48
CA PRO A 168 -7.28 8.44 19.74
C PRO A 168 -6.07 7.67 19.20
N ARG A 169 -5.06 8.42 18.74
CA ARG A 169 -3.80 7.84 18.27
C ARG A 169 -2.72 8.04 19.33
N PRO A 170 -1.79 7.09 19.50
CA PRO A 170 -0.61 7.33 20.33
C PRO A 170 0.12 8.58 19.81
N GLU A 171 0.42 9.52 20.70
CA GLU A 171 1.25 10.68 20.37
C GLU A 171 2.58 10.18 19.78
N GLY A 172 3.01 10.79 18.67
CA GLY A 172 4.24 10.40 17.99
C GLY A 172 4.16 9.14 17.12
N SER A 173 2.99 8.51 16.97
CA SER A 173 2.82 7.40 16.01
C SER A 173 3.05 7.86 14.56
N ALA A 174 3.60 6.96 13.73
CA ALA A 174 3.80 7.21 12.30
C ALA A 174 2.48 7.59 11.61
N LEU A 175 1.39 6.87 11.92
CA LEU A 175 0.04 7.18 11.45
C LEU A 175 -0.43 8.58 11.87
N GLY A 176 -0.12 9.03 13.10
CA GLY A 176 -0.41 10.38 13.57
C GLY A 176 0.28 11.45 12.71
N ALA A 177 1.60 11.34 12.52
CA ALA A 177 2.36 12.28 11.70
C ALA A 177 1.88 12.32 10.22
N ARG A 178 1.47 11.17 9.67
CA ARG A 178 0.90 11.07 8.32
C ARG A 178 -0.48 11.73 8.22
N ALA A 179 -1.31 11.55 9.23
CA ALA A 179 -2.64 12.16 9.28
C ALA A 179 -2.59 13.68 9.17
N ASP A 180 -1.67 14.30 9.91
CA ASP A 180 -1.50 15.75 9.93
C ASP A 180 -1.15 16.28 8.53
N ALA A 181 -0.29 15.55 7.82
CA ALA A 181 0.04 15.86 6.44
C ALA A 181 -1.19 15.75 5.53
N PHE A 182 -1.97 14.66 5.60
CA PHE A 182 -3.15 14.50 4.76
C PHE A 182 -4.26 15.51 5.05
N VAL A 183 -4.51 15.84 6.32
CA VAL A 183 -5.48 16.86 6.72
C VAL A 183 -5.10 18.22 6.14
N MET A 184 -3.83 18.61 6.30
CA MET A 184 -3.31 19.86 5.72
C MET A 184 -3.48 19.86 4.20
N LEU A 185 -3.18 18.75 3.53
CA LEU A 185 -3.33 18.62 2.08
C LEU A 185 -4.79 18.69 1.61
N ASP A 186 -5.73 18.08 2.34
CA ASP A 186 -7.16 18.13 1.98
C ASP A 186 -7.72 19.56 2.13
N LEU A 187 -7.36 20.25 3.22
CA LEU A 187 -7.73 21.65 3.42
C LEU A 187 -7.17 22.54 2.31
N TRP A 188 -5.88 22.38 2.01
CA TRP A 188 -5.19 23.12 0.95
C TRP A 188 -5.85 22.88 -0.41
N TRP A 189 -6.03 21.62 -0.77
CA TRP A 189 -6.57 21.21 -2.06
C TRP A 189 -8.00 21.71 -2.28
N ARG A 190 -8.86 21.67 -1.24
CA ARG A 190 -10.26 22.10 -1.34
C ARG A 190 -10.44 23.59 -1.35
N SER A 191 -9.63 24.34 -0.60
CA SER A 191 -9.86 25.78 -0.41
C SER A 191 -8.97 26.67 -1.27
N GLY A 192 -7.83 26.17 -1.77
CA GLY A 192 -6.89 26.93 -2.58
C GLY A 192 -6.16 28.07 -1.86
N ASP A 193 -6.62 28.48 -0.68
CA ASP A 193 -6.04 29.53 0.14
C ASP A 193 -6.07 29.11 1.61
N VAL A 194 -5.02 28.41 2.02
CA VAL A 194 -4.81 27.95 3.39
C VAL A 194 -3.66 28.75 3.99
N HIS A 195 -3.84 29.20 5.23
CA HIS A 195 -2.84 29.91 6.01
C HIS A 195 -2.52 29.14 7.30
N ALA A 196 -1.34 29.38 7.88
CA ALA A 196 -0.91 28.67 9.10
C ALA A 196 -1.77 29.01 10.33
N ASP A 197 -2.41 30.18 10.32
CA ASP A 197 -3.34 30.66 11.34
C ASP A 197 -4.80 30.27 11.06
N ASP A 198 -5.06 29.49 10.00
CA ASP A 198 -6.40 29.03 9.66
C ASP A 198 -6.97 28.14 10.78
N PRO A 199 -8.07 28.54 11.43
CA PRO A 199 -8.66 27.78 12.54
C PRO A 199 -9.11 26.39 12.11
N ARG A 200 -9.41 26.17 10.81
CA ARG A 200 -9.78 24.86 10.28
C ARG A 200 -8.66 23.84 10.41
N ILE A 201 -7.40 24.26 10.25
CA ILE A 201 -6.24 23.37 10.44
C ILE A 201 -6.19 22.91 11.90
N ARG A 202 -6.31 23.85 12.85
CA ARG A 202 -6.26 23.54 14.28
C ARG A 202 -7.41 22.64 14.72
N LEU A 203 -8.61 22.84 14.18
CA LEU A 203 -9.78 22.01 14.45
C LEU A 203 -9.68 20.61 13.82
N ALA A 204 -9.03 20.50 12.67
CA ALA A 204 -8.94 19.24 11.93
C ALA A 204 -7.76 18.36 12.35
N LEU A 205 -6.72 18.93 12.99
CA LEU A 205 -5.56 18.17 13.48
C LEU A 205 -5.90 17.45 14.79
N PRO A 206 -6.06 16.11 14.78
CA PRO A 206 -6.81 15.37 15.78
C PRO A 206 -6.04 15.03 17.07
N GLY A 207 -5.09 15.88 17.49
CA GLY A 207 -4.26 15.59 18.66
C GLY A 207 -4.10 16.73 19.67
N GLY A 208 -4.58 17.94 19.37
CA GLY A 208 -4.33 19.11 20.23
C GLY A 208 -2.83 19.41 20.47
N GLY A 209 -1.94 18.72 19.75
CA GLY A 209 -0.49 18.84 19.90
C GLY A 209 -0.04 20.26 19.58
N ILE A 210 1.08 20.67 20.19
CA ILE A 210 1.71 21.96 19.91
C ILE A 210 2.19 21.92 18.45
N ILE A 211 1.37 22.45 17.55
CA ILE A 211 1.77 22.67 16.16
C ILE A 211 2.79 23.79 16.19
N ASP A 212 4.02 23.47 15.78
CA ASP A 212 5.00 24.49 15.45
C ASP A 212 4.46 25.35 14.29
N GLU A 213 3.91 26.52 14.63
CA GLU A 213 3.27 27.42 13.67
C GLU A 213 4.25 27.88 12.59
N GLN A 214 5.52 28.05 12.94
CA GLN A 214 6.55 28.42 11.99
C GLN A 214 6.77 27.30 10.97
N ARG A 215 6.87 26.04 11.43
CA ARG A 215 7.02 24.89 10.54
C ARG A 215 5.77 24.66 9.68
N LEU A 216 4.58 24.83 10.24
CA LEU A 216 3.32 24.77 9.48
C LEU A 216 3.29 25.83 8.38
N ARG A 217 3.65 27.08 8.70
CA ARG A 217 3.74 28.18 7.73
C ARG A 217 4.71 27.88 6.60
N GLN A 218 5.91 27.38 6.94
CA GLN A 218 6.91 26.98 5.94
C GLN A 218 6.42 25.87 5.01
N ARG A 219 5.66 24.89 5.53
CA ARG A 219 5.06 23.82 4.73
C ARG A 219 3.98 24.37 3.79
N ILE A 220 3.07 25.21 4.30
CA ILE A 220 2.03 25.85 3.49
C ILE A 220 2.64 26.72 2.38
N ASP A 221 3.63 27.55 2.71
CA ASP A 221 4.30 28.39 1.72
C ASP A 221 5.01 27.55 0.64
N ALA A 222 5.58 26.40 1.00
CA ALA A 222 6.14 25.45 0.05
C ALA A 222 5.07 24.84 -0.87
N LEU A 223 3.94 24.40 -0.32
CA LEU A 223 2.81 23.86 -1.10
C LEU A 223 2.25 24.88 -2.09
N MET A 224 2.13 26.14 -1.65
CA MET A 224 1.64 27.25 -2.45
C MET A 224 2.65 27.77 -3.49
N GLY A 225 3.88 27.26 -3.50
CA GLY A 225 4.95 27.77 -4.37
C GLY A 225 5.45 29.17 -4.00
N ARG A 226 5.15 29.64 -2.78
CA ARG A 226 5.64 30.91 -2.22
C ARG A 226 7.08 30.77 -1.69
N TYR A 227 7.55 29.55 -1.52
CA TYR A 227 8.92 29.24 -1.16
C TYR A 227 9.70 28.74 -2.39
N THR A 228 10.84 29.35 -2.66
CA THR A 228 11.77 28.87 -3.69
C THR A 228 12.83 27.97 -3.04
N PRO A 229 12.91 26.68 -3.41
CA PRO A 229 13.99 25.80 -3.00
C PRO A 229 15.35 26.43 -3.27
N ARG A 230 16.25 26.33 -2.29
CA ARG A 230 17.66 26.72 -2.45
C ARG A 230 18.54 25.49 -2.38
N PRO A 231 19.69 25.47 -3.09
CA PRO A 231 20.73 24.48 -2.86
C PRO A 231 21.08 24.40 -1.38
N ARG A 232 21.41 23.19 -0.91
CA ARG A 232 21.66 22.94 0.52
C ARG A 232 22.75 23.91 1.04
N PRO A 233 22.49 24.69 2.10
CA PRO A 233 23.52 25.51 2.71
C PRO A 233 24.53 24.61 3.45
N ALA A 234 25.83 24.88 3.29
CA ALA A 234 26.90 23.97 3.69
C ALA A 234 27.08 23.76 5.20
N ALA A 235 26.50 24.60 6.09
CA ALA A 235 26.89 24.59 7.51
C ALA A 235 25.77 24.71 8.56
N GLN A 236 24.52 25.07 8.19
CA GLN A 236 23.52 25.47 9.20
C GLN A 236 22.26 24.61 9.29
N GLN A 237 21.95 23.78 8.28
CA GLN A 237 20.72 22.98 8.25
C GLN A 237 21.03 21.49 8.20
N SER A 238 20.34 20.71 9.04
CA SER A 238 20.38 19.25 8.97
C SER A 238 19.88 18.79 7.60
N LEU A 239 20.44 17.69 7.10
CA LEU A 239 20.02 17.11 5.83
C LEU A 239 18.51 16.82 5.82
N ALA A 240 18.00 16.24 6.91
CA ALA A 240 16.59 15.90 7.05
C ALA A 240 15.67 17.12 6.95
N ALA A 241 15.99 18.23 7.64
CA ALA A 241 15.19 19.45 7.56
C ALA A 241 15.21 20.07 6.16
N TRP A 242 16.35 20.02 5.47
CA TRP A 242 16.46 20.50 4.10
C TRP A 242 15.66 19.62 3.12
N LEU A 243 15.78 18.29 3.19
CA LEU A 243 15.02 17.35 2.37
C LEU A 243 13.52 17.47 2.63
N GLU A 244 13.11 17.66 3.88
CA GLU A 244 11.72 17.88 4.24
C GLU A 244 11.15 19.11 3.53
N GLN A 245 11.84 20.26 3.60
CA GLN A 245 11.40 21.49 2.93
C GLN A 245 11.39 21.33 1.40
N LEU A 246 12.47 20.77 0.83
CA LEU A 246 12.61 20.54 -0.61
C LEU A 246 11.48 19.65 -1.16
N SER A 247 11.16 18.58 -0.44
CA SER A 247 10.13 17.62 -0.81
C SER A 247 8.71 18.18 -0.68
N PHE A 248 8.44 19.13 0.23
CA PHE A 248 7.16 19.85 0.26
C PHE A 248 7.01 20.82 -0.92
N CYS A 249 8.09 21.46 -1.36
CA CYS A 249 8.05 22.29 -2.57
C CYS A 249 7.74 21.44 -3.80
N PHE A 250 8.39 20.28 -3.91
CA PHE A 250 8.08 19.30 -4.96
C PHE A 250 6.61 18.89 -4.93
N LEU A 251 6.08 18.54 -3.76
CA LEU A 251 4.68 18.16 -3.58
C LEU A 251 3.72 19.26 -4.09
N GLY A 252 3.94 20.50 -3.67
CA GLY A 252 3.12 21.64 -4.11
C GLY A 252 3.21 21.87 -5.62
N GLU A 253 4.39 21.69 -6.20
CA GLU A 253 4.63 21.90 -7.62
C GLU A 253 4.01 20.81 -8.49
N VAL A 254 4.24 19.53 -8.18
CA VAL A 254 3.69 18.41 -8.97
C VAL A 254 2.16 18.41 -8.91
N THR A 255 1.57 18.79 -7.78
CA THR A 255 0.11 18.88 -7.65
C THR A 255 -0.47 20.09 -8.39
N ARG A 256 0.19 21.26 -8.39
CA ARG A 256 -0.33 22.46 -9.10
C ARG A 256 -0.06 22.44 -10.61
N ILE A 257 1.10 21.94 -11.02
CA ILE A 257 1.55 22.00 -12.42
C ILE A 257 1.18 20.71 -13.15
N GLU A 258 1.50 19.55 -12.58
CA GLU A 258 1.28 18.24 -13.23
C GLU A 258 -0.10 17.64 -12.85
N GLN A 259 -0.89 18.33 -12.02
CA GLN A 259 -2.24 17.92 -11.60
C GLN A 259 -2.29 16.54 -10.93
N ILE A 260 -1.18 16.11 -10.33
CA ILE A 260 -1.12 14.86 -9.58
C ILE A 260 -1.84 15.03 -8.24
N SER A 261 -2.67 14.04 -7.88
CA SER A 261 -3.39 14.05 -6.61
C SER A 261 -2.44 14.31 -5.43
N PRO A 262 -2.76 15.25 -4.52
CA PRO A 262 -1.91 15.53 -3.37
C PRO A 262 -1.62 14.30 -2.50
N ALA A 263 -2.58 13.36 -2.40
CA ALA A 263 -2.40 12.14 -1.62
C ALA A 263 -1.35 11.21 -2.23
N ARG A 264 -1.42 10.96 -3.54
CA ARG A 264 -0.43 10.15 -4.27
C ARG A 264 0.94 10.79 -4.22
N ALA A 265 1.01 12.10 -4.48
CA ALA A 265 2.25 12.86 -4.36
C ALA A 265 2.86 12.75 -2.95
N CYS A 266 2.02 12.71 -1.91
CA CYS A 266 2.48 12.59 -0.52
C CYS A 266 3.08 11.21 -0.22
N LEU A 267 2.57 10.14 -0.82
CA LEU A 267 3.18 8.81 -0.75
C LEU A 267 4.58 8.82 -1.36
N ALA A 268 4.69 9.27 -2.62
CA ALA A 268 5.96 9.36 -3.33
C ALA A 268 6.97 10.22 -2.56
N ARG A 269 6.53 11.38 -2.06
CA ARG A 269 7.33 12.29 -1.23
C ARG A 269 7.90 11.59 0.00
N THR A 270 7.06 10.86 0.73
CA THR A 270 7.47 10.18 1.98
C THR A 270 8.49 9.09 1.69
N ALA A 271 8.23 8.26 0.68
CA ALA A 271 9.13 7.20 0.24
C ALA A 271 10.48 7.76 -0.26
N LEU A 272 10.43 8.83 -1.07
CA LEU A 272 11.62 9.49 -1.58
C LEU A 272 12.48 10.07 -0.45
N VAL A 273 11.89 10.75 0.52
CA VAL A 273 12.64 11.28 1.68
C VAL A 273 13.25 10.15 2.51
N GLY A 274 12.50 9.07 2.74
CA GLY A 274 13.01 7.87 3.43
C GLY A 274 14.24 7.30 2.71
N TYR A 275 14.09 6.98 1.42
CA TYR A 275 15.17 6.51 0.56
C TYR A 275 16.42 7.41 0.62
N LEU A 276 16.25 8.73 0.45
CA LEU A 276 17.38 9.67 0.44
C LEU A 276 18.09 9.75 1.79
N LEU A 277 17.36 9.63 2.90
CA LEU A 277 17.93 9.59 4.24
C LEU A 277 18.64 8.26 4.52
N ASP A 278 18.04 7.13 4.19
CA ASP A 278 18.64 5.81 4.36
C ASP A 278 19.94 5.71 3.55
N ARG A 279 19.91 6.19 2.31
CA ARG A 279 21.11 6.36 1.48
C ARG A 279 22.15 7.21 2.19
N ALA A 280 21.80 8.43 2.63
CA ALA A 280 22.73 9.35 3.27
C ALA A 280 23.42 8.79 4.52
N HIS A 281 22.70 7.95 5.28
CA HIS A 281 23.20 7.32 6.50
C HIS A 281 23.94 5.99 6.25
N GLY A 282 24.03 5.54 4.99
CA GLY A 282 24.66 4.27 4.67
C GLY A 282 23.80 3.04 4.96
N GLY A 283 22.48 3.21 5.16
CA GLY A 283 21.54 2.14 5.45
C GLY A 283 21.17 1.27 4.24
N LEU A 284 21.49 1.74 3.03
CA LEU A 284 21.31 0.97 1.79
C LEU A 284 22.65 0.36 1.35
N PRO A 285 22.68 -0.91 0.93
CA PRO A 285 23.93 -1.55 0.51
C PRO A 285 24.47 -0.85 -0.74
N TRP A 286 25.72 -0.38 -0.63
CA TRP A 286 26.41 0.39 -1.67
C TRP A 286 27.28 -0.45 -2.60
N VAL A 287 27.49 -1.71 -2.24
CA VAL A 287 28.46 -2.60 -2.88
C VAL A 287 27.79 -3.95 -2.98
N ASP A 288 27.81 -4.52 -4.18
CA ASP A 288 27.58 -5.94 -4.34
C ASP A 288 28.54 -6.66 -3.38
N PRO A 289 28.04 -7.43 -2.39
CA PRO A 289 28.87 -8.04 -1.35
C PRO A 289 29.98 -8.93 -1.94
N TYR A 290 29.84 -9.35 -3.19
CA TYR A 290 30.79 -10.20 -3.91
C TYR A 290 31.85 -9.42 -4.70
N THR A 291 31.59 -8.16 -5.08
CA THR A 291 32.57 -7.33 -5.79
C THR A 291 33.06 -6.20 -4.90
N ARG A 292 34.12 -6.48 -4.11
CA ARG A 292 34.85 -5.54 -3.23
C ARG A 292 35.48 -4.31 -3.93
N ARG A 293 35.05 -3.93 -5.14
CA ARG A 293 35.44 -2.66 -5.75
C ARG A 293 34.47 -1.60 -5.27
N GLY A 294 34.84 -0.93 -4.18
CA GLY A 294 34.15 0.28 -3.73
C GLY A 294 34.13 1.30 -4.86
N VAL A 295 32.97 1.44 -5.50
CA VAL A 295 32.74 2.48 -6.49
C VAL A 295 32.78 3.80 -5.74
N ALA A 296 33.50 4.79 -6.26
CA ALA A 296 33.63 6.12 -5.69
C ALA A 296 32.31 6.92 -5.82
N ILE A 297 31.24 6.47 -5.13
CA ILE A 297 29.90 7.07 -5.18
C ILE A 297 29.81 8.35 -4.33
N LEU A 298 30.87 8.72 -3.60
CA LEU A 298 30.99 9.97 -2.86
C LEU A 298 30.85 11.25 -3.73
N GLN A 299 30.69 11.13 -5.05
CA GLN A 299 30.52 12.26 -5.97
C GLN A 299 29.12 12.40 -6.59
N LEU A 300 28.18 11.49 -6.32
CA LEU A 300 26.80 11.70 -6.76
C LEU A 300 26.09 12.70 -5.83
N PRO A 301 25.31 13.67 -6.37
CA PRO A 301 24.50 14.54 -5.54
C PRO A 301 23.51 13.65 -4.81
N LEU A 302 23.50 13.74 -3.48
CA LEU A 302 22.69 12.87 -2.63
C LEU A 302 21.20 12.84 -3.05
N VAL A 303 20.68 13.95 -3.59
CA VAL A 303 19.29 14.12 -4.03
C VAL A 303 18.92 13.45 -5.37
N CYS A 304 19.90 12.99 -6.14
CA CYS A 304 19.68 12.17 -7.33
C CYS A 304 19.68 10.70 -6.92
N PRO A 305 18.56 9.98 -6.99
CA PRO A 305 18.57 8.54 -6.80
C PRO A 305 19.50 7.87 -7.81
N ASP A 306 20.15 6.80 -7.39
CA ASP A 306 20.90 5.89 -8.26
C ASP A 306 20.16 4.55 -8.34
N ARG A 307 20.40 3.82 -9.43
CA ARG A 307 19.65 2.60 -9.71
C ARG A 307 19.83 1.54 -8.62
N VAL A 308 21.08 1.28 -8.22
CA VAL A 308 21.41 0.18 -7.31
C VAL A 308 20.73 0.37 -5.96
N THR A 309 20.94 1.52 -5.31
CA THR A 309 20.37 1.77 -3.99
C THR A 309 18.84 1.88 -4.03
N LEU A 310 18.27 2.41 -5.12
CA LEU A 310 16.83 2.51 -5.28
C LEU A 310 16.20 1.13 -5.47
N GLU A 311 16.85 0.21 -6.19
CA GLU A 311 16.42 -1.17 -6.34
C GLU A 311 16.29 -1.87 -4.98
N TYR A 312 17.32 -1.83 -4.14
CA TYR A 312 17.26 -2.37 -2.77
C TYR A 312 16.15 -1.73 -1.92
N TYR A 313 15.93 -0.43 -2.07
CA TYR A 313 14.86 0.25 -1.34
C TYR A 313 13.47 -0.20 -1.82
N LEU A 314 13.30 -0.41 -3.14
CA LEU A 314 12.06 -0.94 -3.70
C LEU A 314 11.83 -2.40 -3.28
N GLU A 315 12.87 -3.23 -3.26
CA GLU A 315 12.80 -4.60 -2.73
C GLU A 315 12.29 -4.61 -1.29
N ALA A 316 12.85 -3.74 -0.43
CA ALA A 316 12.39 -3.60 0.96
C ALA A 316 10.91 -3.17 1.05
N LEU A 317 10.45 -2.28 0.16
CA LEU A 317 9.03 -1.92 0.07
C LEU A 317 8.15 -3.05 -0.46
N LEU A 318 8.71 -4.01 -1.19
CA LEU A 318 8.00 -5.08 -1.89
C LEU A 318 8.21 -6.45 -1.22
N GLU A 319 8.75 -6.49 -0.01
CA GLU A 319 8.96 -7.73 0.75
C GLU A 319 7.67 -8.54 0.91
N LEU A 320 7.82 -9.88 0.80
CA LEU A 320 6.75 -10.85 0.55
C LEU A 320 5.60 -10.83 1.56
N HIS A 321 5.87 -10.49 2.82
CA HIS A 321 4.86 -10.63 3.87
C HIS A 321 3.79 -9.53 3.81
N GLN A 322 4.15 -8.32 3.39
CA GLN A 322 3.24 -7.17 3.35
C GLN A 322 3.71 -6.12 2.33
N PRO A 323 3.58 -6.39 1.01
CA PRO A 323 4.13 -5.52 -0.01
C PRO A 323 3.44 -4.15 -0.03
N ARG A 324 4.21 -3.08 0.17
CA ARG A 324 3.79 -1.67 0.06
C ARG A 324 3.81 -1.20 -1.38
N TRP A 325 3.18 -1.98 -2.25
CA TRP A 325 3.23 -1.80 -3.70
C TRP A 325 2.73 -0.42 -4.13
N CYS A 326 1.74 0.18 -3.45
CA CYS A 326 1.26 1.54 -3.71
C CYS A 326 2.34 2.62 -3.50
N VAL A 327 3.17 2.44 -2.48
CA VAL A 327 4.23 3.38 -2.13
C VAL A 327 5.38 3.27 -3.14
N ALA A 328 5.80 2.04 -3.45
CA ALA A 328 6.80 1.77 -4.49
C ALA A 328 6.34 2.27 -5.88
N ALA A 329 5.08 2.04 -6.23
CA ALA A 329 4.47 2.54 -7.46
C ALA A 329 4.49 4.07 -7.54
N ALA A 330 4.01 4.76 -6.49
CA ALA A 330 4.02 6.22 -6.44
C ALA A 330 5.46 6.78 -6.55
N LEU A 331 6.43 6.14 -5.89
CA LEU A 331 7.83 6.54 -5.96
C LEU A 331 8.38 6.44 -7.38
N LEU A 332 8.16 5.30 -8.06
CA LEU A 332 8.63 5.10 -9.43
C LEU A 332 7.91 6.01 -10.43
N GLU A 333 6.59 6.19 -10.29
CA GLU A 333 5.77 7.04 -11.16
C GLU A 333 6.21 8.52 -11.08
N LEU A 334 6.47 9.03 -9.87
CA LEU A 334 6.81 10.44 -9.66
C LEU A 334 8.33 10.74 -9.72
N MET A 335 9.17 9.72 -9.92
CA MET A 335 10.62 9.90 -9.98
C MET A 335 11.07 10.84 -11.11
N PRO A 336 10.53 10.74 -12.34
CA PRO A 336 10.94 11.66 -13.40
C PRO A 336 10.53 13.11 -13.12
N ALA A 337 9.34 13.31 -12.51
CA ALA A 337 8.87 14.63 -12.08
C ALA A 337 9.80 15.23 -11.01
N TRP A 338 10.28 14.43 -10.06
CA TRP A 338 11.28 14.84 -9.07
C TRP A 338 12.57 15.34 -9.73
N LEU A 339 13.10 14.60 -10.71
CA LEU A 339 14.33 14.99 -11.40
C LEU A 339 14.17 16.30 -12.20
N ARG A 340 13.02 16.50 -12.87
CA ARG A 340 12.68 17.77 -13.53
C ARG A 340 12.55 18.92 -12.53
N PHE A 341 11.93 18.67 -11.39
CA PHE A 341 11.82 19.65 -10.30
C PHE A 341 13.20 20.08 -9.81
N LEU A 342 14.12 19.14 -9.56
CA LEU A 342 15.49 19.46 -9.14
C LEU A 342 16.24 20.30 -10.18
N GLU A 343 16.09 20.00 -11.48
CA GLU A 343 16.70 20.79 -12.56
C GLU A 343 16.12 22.21 -12.60
N ARG A 344 14.79 22.34 -12.57
CA ARG A 344 14.08 23.63 -12.63
C ARG A 344 14.52 24.57 -11.51
N HIS A 345 14.73 24.04 -10.32
CA HIS A 345 15.22 24.78 -9.15
C HIS A 345 16.74 24.84 -9.03
N ARG A 346 17.47 24.42 -10.08
CA ARG A 346 18.94 24.44 -10.17
C ARG A 346 19.64 23.70 -9.02
N VAL A 347 18.97 22.70 -8.46
CA VAL A 347 19.58 21.77 -7.50
C VAL A 347 20.51 20.80 -8.23
N ILE A 348 20.16 20.48 -9.48
CA ILE A 348 20.98 19.73 -10.43
C ILE A 348 20.97 20.44 -11.79
N ASP A 349 21.89 20.07 -12.68
CA ASP A 349 21.90 20.54 -14.07
C ASP A 349 21.19 19.55 -15.01
N ALA A 350 20.95 19.99 -16.25
CA ALA A 350 20.30 19.20 -17.30
C ALA A 350 21.06 17.91 -17.65
N SER A 351 22.39 17.93 -17.58
CA SER A 351 23.22 16.76 -17.87
C SER A 351 23.02 15.70 -16.81
N ARG A 352 22.98 16.11 -15.55
CA ARG A 352 22.71 15.23 -14.41
C ARG A 352 21.30 14.67 -14.45
N ARG A 353 20.28 15.49 -14.79
CA ARG A 353 18.92 14.97 -15.01
C ARG A 353 18.91 13.86 -16.06
N ARG A 354 19.44 14.12 -17.26
CA ARG A 354 19.45 13.14 -18.35
C ARG A 354 20.18 11.84 -17.97
N ALA A 355 21.31 11.95 -17.29
CA ALA A 355 22.05 10.78 -16.81
C ALA A 355 21.21 9.95 -15.82
N ALA A 356 20.60 10.61 -14.82
CA ALA A 356 19.74 9.93 -13.84
C ALA A 356 18.50 9.31 -14.48
N VAL A 357 17.84 9.99 -15.43
CA VAL A 357 16.69 9.43 -16.15
C VAL A 357 17.11 8.19 -16.94
N ALA A 358 18.21 8.26 -17.69
CA ALA A 358 18.70 7.11 -18.48
C ALA A 358 19.09 5.91 -17.60
N GLU A 359 19.71 6.16 -16.46
CA GLU A 359 20.11 5.11 -15.50
C GLU A 359 18.89 4.43 -14.86
N LEU A 360 17.92 5.23 -14.40
CA LEU A 360 16.75 4.75 -13.66
C LEU A 360 15.64 4.20 -14.56
N HIS A 361 15.59 4.57 -15.85
CA HIS A 361 14.59 4.05 -16.78
C HIS A 361 14.58 2.52 -16.83
N GLY A 362 15.77 1.90 -16.88
CA GLY A 362 15.87 0.44 -16.89
C GLY A 362 15.28 -0.20 -15.64
N LEU A 363 15.34 0.45 -14.48
CA LEU A 363 14.74 -0.07 -13.24
C LEU A 363 13.22 -0.15 -13.32
N ALA A 364 12.58 0.81 -14.00
CA ALA A 364 11.13 0.78 -14.20
C ALA A 364 10.70 -0.41 -15.08
N ASP A 365 11.47 -0.69 -16.13
CA ASP A 365 11.25 -1.85 -17.01
C ASP A 365 11.53 -3.17 -16.28
N ASP A 366 12.65 -3.24 -15.57
CA ASP A 366 13.03 -4.44 -14.82
C ASP A 366 12.02 -4.74 -13.72
N SER A 367 11.43 -3.72 -13.09
CA SER A 367 10.38 -3.93 -12.08
C SER A 367 9.05 -4.43 -12.66
N ALA A 368 8.86 -4.41 -13.99
CA ALA A 368 7.60 -4.81 -14.63
C ALA A 368 7.14 -6.23 -14.28
N HIS A 369 8.08 -7.17 -14.09
CA HIS A 369 7.73 -8.55 -13.71
C HIS A 369 7.16 -8.64 -12.29
N ILE A 370 7.64 -7.80 -11.37
CA ILE A 370 7.13 -7.71 -10.00
C ILE A 370 5.68 -7.23 -10.03
N TRP A 371 5.41 -6.18 -10.80
CA TRP A 371 4.06 -5.65 -10.97
C TRP A 371 3.14 -6.65 -11.69
N GLY A 372 3.64 -7.35 -12.70
CA GLY A 372 2.85 -8.30 -13.50
C GLY A 372 2.29 -9.48 -12.71
N GLY A 373 2.94 -9.87 -11.61
CA GLY A 373 2.42 -10.88 -10.68
C GLY A 373 1.37 -10.34 -9.71
N MET A 374 1.26 -9.02 -9.56
CA MET A 374 0.30 -8.38 -8.66
C MET A 374 -0.96 -7.98 -9.43
N VAL A 375 -2.12 -8.16 -8.80
CA VAL A 375 -3.42 -7.75 -9.39
C VAL A 375 -3.41 -6.25 -9.71
N ALA A 376 -2.77 -5.45 -8.87
CA ALA A 376 -2.61 -4.02 -9.09
C ALA A 376 -1.75 -3.66 -10.32
N GLY A 377 -0.93 -4.57 -10.82
CA GLY A 377 -0.02 -4.33 -11.95
C GLY A 377 -0.70 -3.82 -13.20
N ILE A 378 -1.95 -4.24 -13.45
CA ILE A 378 -2.78 -3.78 -14.57
C ILE A 378 -3.00 -2.26 -14.53
N SER A 379 -3.14 -1.68 -13.34
CA SER A 379 -3.42 -0.25 -13.15
C SER A 379 -2.15 0.59 -12.92
N VAL A 380 -1.10 -0.02 -12.36
CA VAL A 380 0.12 0.67 -11.96
C VAL A 380 1.12 0.80 -13.11
N LEU A 381 1.39 -0.31 -13.81
CA LEU A 381 2.47 -0.38 -14.80
C LEU A 381 2.28 0.61 -15.97
N PRO A 382 1.07 0.84 -16.51
CA PRO A 382 0.87 1.84 -17.55
C PRO A 382 1.24 3.26 -17.10
N ASN A 383 0.93 3.64 -15.85
CA ASN A 383 1.24 4.97 -15.33
C ASN A 383 2.75 5.17 -15.17
N ILE A 384 3.44 4.15 -14.63
CA ILE A 384 4.90 4.17 -14.50
C ILE A 384 5.52 4.33 -15.90
N ARG A 385 5.18 3.46 -16.86
CA ARG A 385 5.73 3.52 -18.21
C ARG A 385 5.51 4.88 -18.87
N LEU A 386 4.28 5.40 -18.83
CA LEU A 386 3.96 6.71 -19.39
C LEU A 386 4.85 7.82 -18.80
N ALA A 387 5.00 7.85 -17.47
CA ALA A 387 5.82 8.87 -16.80
C ALA A 387 7.30 8.83 -17.24
N TRP A 388 7.83 7.63 -17.50
CA TRP A 388 9.21 7.42 -17.94
C TRP A 388 9.41 7.69 -19.44
N GLU A 389 8.46 7.30 -20.28
CA GLU A 389 8.47 7.59 -21.72
C GLU A 389 8.43 9.11 -21.99
N GLU A 390 7.56 9.84 -21.30
CA GLU A 390 7.50 11.30 -21.37
C GLU A 390 8.83 11.95 -20.94
N ALA A 391 9.50 11.38 -19.93
CA ALA A 391 10.76 11.89 -19.43
C ALA A 391 11.95 11.62 -20.35
N LEU A 392 11.91 10.55 -21.14
CA LEU A 392 12.90 10.27 -22.18
C LEU A 392 12.69 11.15 -23.42
N GLY A 393 11.44 11.51 -23.72
CA GLY A 393 11.08 12.38 -24.84
C GLY A 393 11.41 13.87 -24.64
N ALA A 394 11.67 14.30 -23.40
CA ALA A 394 11.85 15.70 -22.98
C ALA A 394 13.27 16.02 -22.46
#